data_AF-N9U0A4-F1
#
_entry.id   AF-N9U0A4-F1
#
_cell.length_a   1.000
_cell.length_b   1.000
_cell.length_c   1.000
_cell.angle_alpha   90.00
_cell.angle_beta   90.00
_cell.angle_gamma   90.00
#
_symmetry.space_group_name_H-M   'P 1'
#
loop_
_entity.id
_entity.type
_entity.pdbx_description
1 polymer ?
#
loop_
_entity_poly.entity_id
_entity_poly.type
_entity_poly.pdbx_seq_one_letter_code
_entity_poly.pdbx_strand_id
1 'polypeptide(L)'
;MLKRLSLSLLLVSLSALAQGSEFKLIGRTSWQLGELMVNGIPFVIDEQTRFKDGLNEDDLGGTWVELEGVVQEGRNLVREIEPLEEDEDLDLQGRVEGGRIWGYSVQDGSLAPFEGRWVALECRFDGMRLSHCREDD
;
A
#
# COMPACT_ATOMS: atom_id res chain seq x y z
N MET A 1 50.90 10.22 -0.33
CA MET A 1 50.01 9.06 -0.11
C MET A 1 48.66 9.56 0.34
N LEU A 2 47.61 9.17 -0.37
CA LEU A 2 46.20 9.47 -0.11
C LEU A 2 45.75 8.96 1.27
N LYS A 3 44.85 9.70 1.92
CA LYS A 3 43.59 9.10 2.38
C LYS A 3 42.51 10.18 2.52
N ARG A 4 41.53 10.08 1.63
CA ARG A 4 40.25 10.81 1.67
C ARG A 4 39.49 10.32 2.90
N LEU A 5 39.09 11.21 3.81
CA LEU A 5 38.04 10.90 4.78
C LEU A 5 36.74 11.45 4.21
N SER A 6 35.89 10.54 3.73
CA SER A 6 34.51 10.84 3.35
C SER A 6 33.76 11.35 4.58
N LEU A 7 33.23 12.56 4.47
CA LEU A 7 32.29 13.12 5.42
C LEU A 7 30.91 12.54 5.05
N SER A 8 30.60 11.36 5.60
CA SER A 8 29.27 10.75 5.44
C SER A 8 28.25 11.60 6.21
N LEU A 9 27.43 12.32 5.46
CA LEU A 9 26.27 13.04 5.95
C LEU A 9 25.22 11.99 6.40
N LEU A 10 25.26 11.57 7.67
CA LEU A 10 24.14 10.83 8.26
C LEU A 10 22.98 11.82 8.41
N LEU A 11 22.11 11.86 7.41
CA LEU A 11 20.74 12.35 7.58
C LEU A 11 20.02 11.34 8.48
N VAL A 12 20.12 11.56 9.79
CA VAL A 12 19.18 10.96 10.74
C VAL A 12 17.84 11.66 10.48
N SER A 13 16.98 11.05 9.68
CA SER A 13 15.59 11.48 9.49
C SER A 13 14.84 11.26 10.80
N LEU A 14 14.90 12.28 11.65
CA LEU A 14 14.16 12.38 12.89
C LEU A 14 12.72 12.84 12.57
N SER A 15 11.83 11.90 12.28
CA SER A 15 10.41 12.20 12.03
C SER A 15 9.49 11.42 12.95
N ALA A 16 9.77 11.48 14.26
CA ALA A 16 8.93 10.84 15.28
C ALA A 16 7.96 11.84 15.93
N LEU A 17 7.10 12.51 15.16
CA LEU A 17 6.00 13.32 15.71
C LEU A 17 4.79 13.21 14.76
N ALA A 18 3.77 12.46 15.22
CA ALA A 18 2.56 12.02 14.49
C ALA A 18 2.81 11.01 13.34
N GLN A 19 3.43 9.87 13.67
CA GLN A 19 3.76 8.83 12.69
C GLN A 19 2.50 8.02 12.33
N GLY A 20 1.85 8.39 11.23
CA GLY A 20 0.90 7.51 10.56
C GLY A 20 1.56 6.20 10.14
N SER A 21 0.79 5.13 10.02
CA SER A 21 1.32 3.84 9.57
C SER A 21 1.44 3.83 8.05
N GLU A 22 2.63 3.50 7.53
CA GLU A 22 2.83 3.34 6.09
C GLU A 22 2.02 2.16 5.56
N PHE A 23 1.43 2.32 4.38
CA PHE A 23 0.69 1.28 3.68
C PHE A 23 1.19 1.09 2.26
N LYS A 24 0.99 -0.14 1.78
CA LYS A 24 1.11 -0.55 0.39
C LYS A 24 -0.14 -1.36 0.03
N LEU A 25 -0.72 -1.08 -1.13
CA LEU A 25 -1.92 -1.74 -1.63
C LEU A 25 -1.85 -1.88 -3.14
N ILE A 26 -1.87 -3.13 -3.62
CA ILE A 26 -2.10 -3.42 -5.03
C ILE A 26 -3.59 -3.71 -5.22
N GLY A 27 -4.24 -2.99 -6.13
CA GLY A 27 -5.68 -3.12 -6.32
C GLY A 27 -6.26 -2.40 -7.53
N ARG A 28 -7.44 -2.86 -7.95
CA ARG A 28 -8.22 -2.18 -8.98
C ARG A 28 -8.94 -0.97 -8.41
N THR A 29 -8.70 0.19 -9.00
CA THR A 29 -9.28 1.46 -8.57
C THR A 29 -10.62 1.75 -9.23
N SER A 30 -11.44 2.56 -8.55
CA SER A 30 -12.68 3.11 -9.07
C SER A 30 -12.94 4.49 -8.44
N TRP A 31 -13.85 5.27 -9.01
CA TRP A 31 -14.26 6.56 -8.46
C TRP A 31 -15.66 6.49 -7.87
N GLN A 32 -15.82 6.96 -6.64
CA GLN A 32 -17.12 7.10 -5.99
C GLN A 32 -17.21 8.45 -5.29
N LEU A 33 -18.18 9.29 -5.67
CA LEU A 33 -18.42 10.61 -5.08
C LEU A 33 -17.17 11.52 -5.04
N GLY A 34 -16.24 11.36 -5.98
CA GLY A 34 -15.00 12.12 -6.05
C GLY A 34 -13.86 11.57 -5.21
N GLU A 35 -14.02 10.40 -4.59
CA GLU A 35 -12.95 9.70 -3.87
C GLU A 35 -12.44 8.51 -4.68
N LEU A 36 -11.12 8.30 -4.64
CA LEU A 36 -10.50 7.10 -5.19
C LEU A 36 -10.84 5.93 -4.27
N MET A 37 -11.31 4.83 -4.84
CA MET A 37 -11.76 3.65 -4.11
C MET A 37 -10.97 2.42 -4.54
N VAL A 38 -10.60 1.59 -3.57
CA VAL A 38 -10.16 0.19 -3.80
C VAL A 38 -10.96 -0.69 -2.85
N ASN A 39 -11.63 -1.72 -3.37
CA ASN A 39 -12.48 -2.64 -2.57
C ASN A 39 -13.52 -1.93 -1.67
N GLY A 40 -14.03 -0.77 -2.10
CA GLY A 40 -14.97 0.04 -1.32
C GLY A 40 -14.35 0.85 -0.17
N ILE A 41 -13.02 0.90 -0.08
CA ILE A 41 -12.25 1.70 0.89
C ILE A 41 -11.77 2.99 0.19
N PRO A 42 -11.99 4.18 0.80
CA PRO A 42 -11.56 5.44 0.22
C PRO A 42 -10.06 5.70 0.43
N PHE A 43 -9.44 6.28 -0.58
CA PHE A 43 -8.06 6.73 -0.62
C PHE A 43 -8.01 8.18 -1.06
N VAL A 44 -7.22 8.97 -0.35
CA VAL A 44 -7.14 10.42 -0.55
C VAL A 44 -5.93 10.72 -1.42
N ILE A 45 -6.20 11.27 -2.60
CA ILE A 45 -5.20 11.92 -3.46
C ILE A 45 -5.16 13.41 -3.10
N ASP A 46 -3.96 13.96 -2.98
CA ASP A 46 -3.72 15.39 -2.74
C ASP A 46 -2.53 15.91 -3.57
N GLU A 47 -2.18 17.17 -3.38
CA GLU A 47 -1.05 17.83 -4.07
C GLU A 47 0.33 17.18 -3.79
N GLN A 48 0.42 16.27 -2.81
CA GLN A 48 1.64 15.53 -2.48
C GLN A 48 1.69 14.15 -3.14
N THR A 49 0.61 13.71 -3.79
CA THR A 49 0.57 12.42 -4.49
C THR A 49 1.42 12.47 -5.76
N ARG A 50 2.36 11.54 -5.89
CA ARG A 50 3.19 11.38 -7.08
C ARG A 50 2.64 10.26 -7.94
N PHE A 51 2.42 10.56 -9.22
CA PHE A 51 2.07 9.56 -10.22
C PHE A 51 3.32 9.12 -10.97
N LYS A 52 3.46 7.81 -11.21
CA LYS A 52 4.59 7.21 -11.92
C LYS A 52 4.19 6.73 -13.32
N ASP A 53 5.20 6.55 -14.17
CA ASP A 53 5.09 5.96 -15.51
C ASP A 53 4.04 6.55 -16.45
N GLY A 54 3.85 7.86 -16.37
CA GLY A 54 2.92 8.60 -17.23
C GLY A 54 1.45 8.45 -16.85
N LEU A 55 1.15 7.73 -15.76
CA LEU A 55 -0.17 7.68 -15.15
C LEU A 55 -0.58 9.08 -14.68
N ASN A 56 -1.87 9.38 -14.77
CA ASN A 56 -2.48 10.56 -14.14
C ASN A 56 -3.84 10.19 -13.53
N GLU A 57 -4.50 11.16 -12.89
CA GLU A 57 -5.75 10.95 -12.16
C GLU A 57 -6.90 10.45 -13.06
N ASP A 58 -6.99 10.91 -14.31
CA ASP A 58 -8.03 10.51 -15.26
C ASP A 58 -7.91 9.02 -15.65
N ASP A 59 -6.72 8.43 -15.49
CA ASP A 59 -6.44 7.03 -15.83
C ASP A 59 -6.88 6.05 -14.72
N LEU A 60 -7.21 6.53 -13.51
CA LEU A 60 -7.47 5.65 -12.36
C LEU A 60 -8.82 4.93 -12.42
N GLY A 61 -9.70 5.26 -13.36
CA GLY A 61 -11.00 4.60 -13.48
C GLY A 61 -10.88 3.16 -13.99
N GLY A 62 -10.84 2.17 -13.09
CA GLY A 62 -10.83 0.75 -13.45
C GLY A 62 -9.44 0.17 -13.74
N THR A 63 -8.38 0.90 -13.39
CA THR A 63 -6.97 0.52 -13.60
C THR A 63 -6.44 -0.22 -12.37
N TRP A 64 -5.56 -1.20 -12.59
CA TRP A 64 -4.81 -1.83 -11.51
C TRP A 64 -3.59 -0.97 -11.19
N VAL A 65 -3.38 -0.69 -9.92
CA VAL A 65 -2.30 0.17 -9.45
C VAL A 65 -1.69 -0.37 -8.17
N GLU A 66 -0.45 0.02 -7.91
CA GLU A 66 0.13 0.05 -6.59
C GLU A 66 -0.11 1.43 -5.97
N LEU A 67 -0.66 1.45 -4.75
CA LEU A 67 -0.78 2.63 -3.91
C LEU A 67 0.17 2.50 -2.73
N GLU A 68 1.07 3.46 -2.58
CA GLU A 68 1.84 3.64 -1.36
C GLU A 68 1.44 4.93 -0.65
N GLY A 69 1.42 4.91 0.67
CA GLY A 69 1.06 6.09 1.43
C GLY A 69 1.12 5.91 2.95
N VAL A 70 0.41 6.78 3.65
CA VAL A 70 0.34 6.76 5.12
C VAL A 70 -1.10 6.84 5.60
N VAL A 71 -1.42 6.08 6.64
CA VAL A 71 -2.67 6.22 7.38
C VAL A 71 -2.48 7.24 8.49
N GLN A 72 -3.11 8.40 8.34
CA GLN A 72 -3.01 9.51 9.26
C GLN A 72 -4.42 10.01 9.61
N GLU A 73 -4.71 10.15 10.91
CA GLU A 73 -6.01 10.63 11.40
C GLU A 73 -7.22 9.84 10.85
N GLY A 74 -7.03 8.53 10.63
CA GLY A 74 -8.05 7.64 10.08
C GLY A 74 -8.27 7.78 8.57
N ARG A 75 -7.43 8.54 7.86
CA ARG A 75 -7.47 8.70 6.40
C ARG A 75 -6.30 7.98 5.74
N ASN A 76 -6.54 7.34 4.61
CA ASN A 76 -5.51 6.71 3.80
C ASN A 76 -4.97 7.75 2.80
N LEU A 77 -3.91 8.45 3.16
CA LEU A 77 -3.31 9.49 2.34
C LEU A 77 -2.32 8.84 1.36
N VAL A 78 -2.62 8.92 0.06
CA VAL A 78 -1.76 8.38 -0.99
C VAL A 78 -0.56 9.31 -1.19
N ARG A 79 0.61 8.72 -1.41
CA ARG A 79 1.87 9.43 -1.66
C ARG A 79 2.48 9.05 -2.99
N GLU A 80 2.23 7.81 -3.43
CA GLU A 80 2.66 7.34 -4.73
C GLU A 80 1.60 6.43 -5.36
N ILE A 81 1.47 6.55 -6.68
CA ILE A 81 0.63 5.68 -7.52
C ILE A 81 1.44 5.25 -8.73
N GLU A 82 1.58 3.94 -8.89
CA GLU A 82 2.23 3.30 -10.04
C GLU A 82 1.24 2.38 -10.77
N PRO A 83 1.16 2.42 -12.11
CA PRO A 83 0.34 1.47 -12.85
C PRO A 83 0.92 0.06 -12.74
N LEU A 84 0.06 -0.94 -12.53
CA LEU A 84 0.44 -2.34 -12.54
C LEU A 84 -0.48 -3.16 -13.45
N GLU A 85 0.04 -4.28 -13.94
CA GLU A 85 -0.79 -5.36 -14.45
C GLU A 85 -1.26 -6.23 -13.28
N GLU A 86 -2.42 -6.87 -13.44
CA GLU A 86 -2.92 -7.80 -12.42
C GLU A 86 -2.00 -9.04 -12.36
N ASP A 87 -1.51 -9.36 -11.17
CA ASP A 87 -0.59 -10.48 -10.90
C ASP A 87 -1.26 -11.55 -10.01
N GLU A 88 -0.74 -12.77 -10.04
CA GLU A 88 -1.15 -13.88 -9.18
C GLU A 88 -0.69 -13.69 -7.72
N ASP A 89 0.26 -12.80 -7.46
CA ASP A 89 0.75 -12.46 -6.13
C ASP A 89 0.56 -10.96 -5.84
N LEU A 90 0.12 -10.64 -4.62
CA LEU A 90 -0.11 -9.29 -4.15
C LEU A 90 0.75 -8.99 -2.93
N ASP A 91 1.56 -7.94 -3.04
CA ASP A 91 2.31 -7.33 -1.95
C ASP A 91 1.46 -6.26 -1.27
N LEU A 92 1.08 -6.52 -0.01
CA LEU A 92 0.15 -5.70 0.76
C LEU A 92 0.75 -5.34 2.12
N GLN A 93 0.70 -4.07 2.49
CA GLN A 93 1.05 -3.61 3.83
C GLN A 93 -0.10 -2.87 4.47
N GLY A 94 -0.58 -3.36 5.61
CA GLY A 94 -1.73 -2.79 6.28
C GLY A 94 -2.13 -3.55 7.54
N ARG A 95 -3.26 -3.13 8.12
CA ARG A 95 -3.84 -3.82 9.28
C ARG A 95 -4.67 -5.03 8.84
N VAL A 96 -4.40 -6.18 9.45
CA VAL A 96 -5.24 -7.36 9.30
C VAL A 96 -6.38 -7.31 10.33
N GLU A 97 -7.62 -7.41 9.87
CA GLU A 97 -8.80 -7.43 10.73
C GLU A 97 -9.93 -8.26 10.14
N GLY A 98 -10.51 -9.16 10.94
CA GLY A 98 -11.63 -10.00 10.56
C GLY A 98 -11.32 -10.90 9.37
N GLY A 99 -10.09 -11.43 9.30
CA GLY A 99 -9.62 -12.24 8.17
C GLY A 99 -9.53 -11.47 6.85
N ARG A 100 -9.32 -10.15 6.92
CA ARG A 100 -9.16 -9.26 5.77
C ARG A 100 -7.96 -8.34 5.91
N ILE A 101 -7.44 -7.90 4.77
CA ILE A 101 -6.50 -6.77 4.65
C ILE A 101 -6.94 -5.94 3.45
N TRP A 102 -7.11 -4.62 3.62
CA TRP A 102 -7.60 -3.71 2.57
C TRP A 102 -8.84 -4.21 1.79
N GLY A 103 -9.78 -4.84 2.50
CA GLY A 103 -11.03 -5.37 1.92
C GLY A 103 -10.89 -6.74 1.27
N TYR A 104 -9.67 -7.20 0.95
CA TYR A 104 -9.43 -8.54 0.47
C TYR A 104 -9.66 -9.56 1.58
N SER A 105 -10.43 -10.61 1.30
CA SER A 105 -10.67 -11.73 2.21
C SER A 105 -9.82 -12.95 1.86
N VAL A 106 -9.41 -13.69 2.88
CA VAL A 106 -8.66 -14.95 2.70
C VAL A 106 -9.58 -16.16 2.61
N GLN A 107 -9.17 -17.21 1.88
CA GLN A 107 -9.94 -18.45 1.76
C GLN A 107 -9.37 -19.66 2.53
N ASP A 108 -8.11 -19.61 2.95
CA ASP A 108 -7.39 -20.72 3.60
C ASP A 108 -7.00 -20.43 5.06
N GLY A 109 -7.38 -19.26 5.58
CA GLY A 109 -7.05 -18.83 6.93
C GLY A 109 -5.61 -18.35 7.11
N SER A 110 -4.84 -18.17 6.04
CA SER A 110 -3.43 -17.72 6.10
C SER A 110 -3.23 -16.34 6.75
N LEU A 111 -4.28 -15.53 6.89
CA LEU A 111 -4.22 -14.26 7.65
C LEU A 111 -4.37 -14.40 9.17
N ALA A 112 -4.83 -15.54 9.68
CA ALA A 112 -5.10 -15.73 11.11
C ALA A 112 -3.91 -15.43 12.04
N PRO A 113 -2.65 -15.76 11.69
CA PRO A 113 -1.48 -15.41 12.51
C PRO A 113 -1.20 -13.90 12.62
N PHE A 114 -1.79 -13.09 11.74
CA PHE A 114 -1.52 -11.66 11.61
C PHE A 114 -2.64 -10.78 12.19
N GLU A 115 -3.72 -11.37 12.69
CA GLU A 115 -4.92 -10.67 13.15
C GLU A 115 -4.61 -9.54 14.15
N GLY A 116 -5.13 -8.35 13.86
CA GLY A 116 -4.96 -7.13 14.65
C GLY A 116 -3.62 -6.42 14.46
N ARG A 117 -2.65 -7.03 13.76
CA ARG A 117 -1.32 -6.48 13.50
C ARG A 117 -1.30 -5.64 12.23
N TRP A 118 -0.39 -4.66 12.21
CA TRP A 118 0.05 -3.99 10.99
C TRP A 118 1.26 -4.74 10.43
N VAL A 119 1.14 -5.30 9.23
CA VAL A 119 2.15 -6.21 8.64
C VAL A 119 2.29 -5.96 7.15
N ALA A 120 3.48 -6.21 6.60
CA ALA A 120 3.71 -6.38 5.17
C ALA A 120 3.59 -7.86 4.84
N LEU A 121 2.83 -8.19 3.80
CA LEU A 121 2.49 -9.54 3.40
C LEU A 121 2.60 -9.69 1.89
N GLU A 122 3.17 -10.81 1.47
CA GLU A 122 3.01 -11.35 0.12
C GLU A 122 1.91 -12.41 0.18
N CYS A 123 0.90 -12.30 -0.68
CA CYS A 123 -0.25 -13.21 -0.73
C CYS A 123 -0.54 -13.64 -2.15
N ARG A 124 -0.92 -14.92 -2.34
CA ARG A 124 -1.47 -15.37 -3.62
C ARG A 124 -2.90 -14.87 -3.81
N PHE A 125 -3.24 -14.39 -4.99
CA PHE A 125 -4.54 -13.87 -5.39
C PHE A 125 -5.13 -14.64 -6.57
N ASP A 126 -6.40 -15.04 -6.46
CA ASP A 126 -7.11 -15.80 -7.51
C ASP A 126 -8.05 -14.95 -8.37
N GLY A 127 -7.94 -13.62 -8.30
CA GLY A 127 -8.88 -12.68 -8.90
C GLY A 127 -10.04 -12.27 -7.96
N MET A 128 -10.22 -12.95 -6.83
CA MET A 128 -11.28 -12.63 -5.86
C MET A 128 -10.82 -12.69 -4.40
N ARG A 129 -9.99 -13.67 -4.02
CA ARG A 129 -9.63 -13.97 -2.64
C ARG A 129 -8.13 -14.25 -2.52
N LEU A 130 -7.62 -13.95 -1.32
CA LEU A 130 -6.24 -14.23 -0.94
C LEU A 130 -6.08 -15.67 -0.44
N SER A 131 -4.88 -16.20 -0.61
CA SER A 131 -4.40 -17.45 -0.03
C SER A 131 -2.90 -17.38 0.19
N HIS A 132 -2.36 -18.33 0.96
CA HIS A 132 -0.92 -18.48 1.17
C HIS A 132 -0.19 -17.21 1.64
N CYS A 133 -0.86 -16.33 2.39
CA CYS A 133 -0.27 -15.09 2.89
C CYS A 133 0.89 -15.37 3.87
N ARG A 134 2.02 -14.68 3.66
CA ARG A 134 3.24 -14.75 4.48
C ARG A 134 3.79 -13.36 4.73
N GLU A 135 4.47 -13.14 5.86
CA GLU A 135 5.22 -11.91 6.09
C GLU A 135 6.33 -11.79 5.04
N ASP A 136 6.42 -10.61 4.42
CA ASP A 136 7.50 -10.23 3.52
C ASP A 136 8.69 -9.75 4.37
N ASP A 137 9.86 -10.38 4.20
CA ASP A 137 11.07 -10.23 5.04
C ASP A 137 11.99 -9.09 4.58
#